data_AF-H1VHC5-F1
#
_entry.id   AF-H1VHC5-F1
#
_cell.length_a   1.000
_cell.length_b   1.000
_cell.length_c   1.000
_cell.angle_alpha   90.00
_cell.angle_beta   90.00
_cell.angle_gamma   90.00
#
_symmetry.space_group_name_H-M   'P 1'
#
loop_
_entity.id
_entity.type
_entity.pdbx_description
1 polymer ?
#
loop_
_entity_poly.entity_id
_entity_poly.type
_entity_poly.pdbx_seq_one_letter_code
_entity_poly.pdbx_strand_id
1 'polypeptide(L)' 'MTERALMKQGQIQSFRSMDQLEAGSQKRLSEEDILFLTLKDWRLFVELQDILQPLYKQSIRTQGWQKMCLTEPSRRL' A
#
# COMPACT_ATOMS: atom_id res chain seq x y z
N MET A 1 3.38 0.28 0.21
CA MET A 1 2.68 -1.01 0.33
C MET A 1 1.32 -0.95 -0.32
N THR A 2 0.46 0.00 0.05
CA THR A 2 -0.90 0.18 -0.50
C THR A 2 -0.94 0.42 -2.01
N GLU A 3 -0.12 1.34 -2.52
CA GLU A 3 -0.03 1.63 -3.96
C GLU A 3 0.38 0.40 -4.78
N ARG A 4 1.35 -0.37 -4.27
CA ARG A 4 1.81 -1.61 -4.90
C ARG A 4 0.71 -2.68 -4.89
N ALA A 5 -0.08 -2.76 -3.83
CA ALA A 5 -1.21 -3.69 -3.75
C ALA A 5 -2.30 -3.33 -4.77
N LEU A 6 -2.60 -2.05 -4.96
CA LEU A 6 -3.55 -1.57 -5.97
C LEU A 6 -3.05 -1.83 -7.39
N MET A 7 -1.78 -1.56 -7.69
CA MET A 7 -1.18 -1.89 -9.00
C MET A 7 -1.23 -3.40 -9.31
N LYS A 8 -1.15 -4.23 -8.28
CA LYS A 8 -1.17 -5.69 -8.41
C LYS A 8 -2.57 -6.29 -8.27
N GLN A 9 -3.60 -5.47 -8.07
CA GLN A 9 -4.99 -5.93 -7.87
C GLN A 9 -5.43 -6.90 -8.96
N GLY A 10 -5.20 -6.59 -10.24
CA GLY A 10 -5.55 -7.48 -11.35
C GLY A 10 -4.82 -8.82 -11.29
N GLN A 11 -3.52 -8.80 -10.95
CA GLN A 11 -2.72 -10.03 -10.81
C GLN A 11 -3.16 -10.86 -9.61
N ILE A 12 -3.54 -10.21 -8.50
CA ILE A 12 -4.07 -10.85 -7.29
C ILE A 12 -5.45 -11.48 -7.58
N GLN A 13 -6.31 -10.78 -8.32
CA GLN A 13 -7.61 -11.30 -8.73
C GLN A 13 -7.46 -12.48 -9.70
N SER A 14 -6.59 -12.39 -10.71
CA SER A 14 -6.31 -13.50 -11.62
C SER A 14 -5.72 -14.71 -10.89
N PHE A 15 -4.80 -14.49 -9.95
CA PHE A 15 -4.24 -15.55 -9.12
C PHE A 15 -5.31 -16.25 -8.28
N ARG A 16 -6.22 -15.48 -7.66
CA ARG A 16 -7.37 -16.02 -6.93
C ARG A 16 -8.29 -16.84 -7.84
N SER A 17 -8.61 -16.35 -9.03
CA SER A 17 -9.45 -17.07 -10.00
C SER A 17 -8.79 -18.37 -10.48
N MET A 18 -7.48 -18.36 -10.74
CA MET A 18 -6.73 -19.56 -11.09
C MET A 18 -6.72 -20.58 -9.95
N ASP A 19 -6.46 -20.15 -8.71
CA ASP A 19 -6.44 -21.05 -7.55
C ASP A 19 -7.83 -21.65 -7.24
N GLN A 20 -8.91 -20.90 -7.50
CA GLN A 20 -10.28 -21.42 -7.42
C GLN A 20 -10.62 -22.44 -8.52
N LEU A 21 -10.04 -22.31 -9.71
CA LEU A 21 -10.21 -23.26 -10.82
C LEU A 21 -9.41 -24.56 -10.60
N GLU A 22 -8.24 -24.47 -9.96
CA GLU A 22 -7.36 -25.62 -9.63
C GLU A 22 -7.79 -26.37 -8.35
N ALA A 23 -8.90 -25.97 -7.72
CA ALA A 23 -9.41 -26.49 -6.45
C ALA A 23 -9.81 -27.99 -6.46
N GLY A 24 -9.73 -28.66 -7.62
CA GLY A 24 -9.98 -30.10 -7.73
C GLY A 24 -8.85 -31.00 -7.20
N SER A 25 -7.63 -30.50 -7.01
CA SER A 25 -6.48 -31.38 -6.72
C SER A 25 -5.58 -30.95 -5.56
N GLN A 26 -5.45 -29.64 -5.26
CA GLN A 26 -4.75 -29.18 -4.07
C GLN A 26 -4.98 -27.67 -3.93
N LYS A 27 -5.97 -27.27 -3.12
CA LYS A 27 -6.20 -25.87 -2.80
C LYS A 27 -4.93 -25.33 -2.14
N ARG A 28 -4.15 -24.49 -2.85
CA ARG A 28 -2.87 -23.98 -2.33
C ARG A 28 -3.08 -22.93 -1.25
N LEU A 29 -4.25 -22.29 -1.25
CA LEU A 29 -4.67 -21.31 -0.24
C LEU A 29 -5.74 -21.92 0.65
N SER A 30 -5.54 -21.86 1.98
CA SER A 30 -6.63 -22.19 2.92
C SER A 30 -7.77 -21.17 2.75
N GLU A 31 -9.01 -21.52 3.12
CA GLU A 31 -10.16 -20.60 3.04
C GLU A 31 -9.96 -19.32 3.87
N GLU A 32 -9.15 -19.41 4.91
CA GLU A 32 -8.71 -18.28 5.74
C GLU A 32 -7.61 -17.42 5.08
N ASP A 33 -6.80 -18.01 4.19
CA ASP A 33 -5.78 -17.31 3.40
C ASP A 33 -6.33 -16.71 2.10
N ILE A 34 -7.49 -17.19 1.63
CA ILE A 34 -8.26 -16.55 0.57
C ILE A 34 -8.83 -15.26 1.15
N LEU A 35 -7.98 -14.22 1.12
CA LEU A 35 -8.36 -12.85 1.39
C LEU A 35 -9.65 -12.53 0.61
N PHE A 36 -10.76 -12.38 1.33
CA PHE A 36 -12.04 -11.89 0.82
C PHE A 36 -11.95 -10.39 0.49
N LEU A 37 -10.93 -9.97 -0.27
CA LEU A 37 -10.79 -8.60 -0.78
C LEU A 37 -11.89 -8.37 -1.82
N THR A 38 -13.05 -8.01 -1.29
CA THR A 38 -14.26 -7.66 -2.04
C THR A 38 -14.01 -6.32 -2.72
N LEU A 39 -14.80 -5.97 -3.73
CA LEU A 39 -14.74 -4.65 -4.37
C LEU A 39 -14.77 -3.50 -3.34
N LYS A 40 -15.50 -3.69 -2.24
CA LYS A 40 -15.57 -2.74 -1.12
C LYS A 40 -14.22 -2.56 -0.41
N ASP A 41 -13.44 -3.62 -0.22
CA ASP A 41 -12.14 -3.56 0.46
C ASP A 41 -11.10 -2.88 -0.44
N TRP A 42 -11.14 -3.14 -1.74
CA TRP A 42 -10.31 -2.43 -2.72
C TRP A 42 -10.63 -0.93 -2.76
N ARG A 43 -11.92 -0.58 -2.68
CA ARG A 43 -12.34 0.82 -2.56
C ARG A 43 -11.84 1.47 -1.27
N LEU A 44 -11.93 0.76 -0.14
CA LEU A 44 -11.38 1.21 1.13
C LEU A 44 -9.86 1.42 1.04
N PHE A 45 -9.14 0.57 0.30
CA PHE A 45 -7.71 0.76 0.09
C PHE A 45 -7.37 2.02 -0.69
N VAL A 46 -8.18 2.41 -1.67
CA VAL A 46 -8.03 3.69 -2.39
C VAL A 46 -8.29 4.85 -1.44
N GLU A 47 -9.39 4.80 -0.66
CA GLU A 47 -9.72 5.85 0.32
C GLU A 47 -8.62 6.01 1.38
N LEU A 48 -8.08 4.90 1.88
CA LEU A 48 -6.94 4.91 2.80
C LEU A 48 -5.68 5.45 2.15
N GLN A 49 -5.42 5.14 0.87
CA GLN A 49 -4.29 5.72 0.15
C GLN A 49 -4.43 7.23 0.06
N ASP A 50 -5.61 7.75 -0.28
CA ASP A 50 -5.86 9.18 -0.42
C ASP A 50 -5.67 9.92 0.92
N ILE A 51 -6.10 9.33 2.03
CA ILE A 51 -5.90 9.88 3.38
C ILE A 51 -4.43 9.81 3.82
N LEU A 52 -3.76 8.69 3.56
CA LEU A 52 -2.38 8.45 4.01
C LEU A 52 -1.35 9.17 3.14
N GLN A 53 -1.64 9.43 1.86
CA GLN A 53 -0.72 10.09 0.94
C GLN A 53 -0.24 11.47 1.43
N PRO A 54 -1.10 12.41 1.87
CA PRO A 54 -0.63 13.70 2.39
C PRO A 54 0.19 13.53 3.68
N LEU A 55 -0.20 12.62 4.57
CA LEU A 55 0.54 12.32 5.80
C LEU A 55 1.92 11.73 5.51
N TYR A 56 2.02 10.85 4.51
CA TYR A 56 3.28 10.30 4.03
C TYR A 56 4.18 11.37 3.40
N LYS A 57 3.60 12.25 2.57
CA LYS A 57 4.33 13.40 1.99
C LYS A 57 4.84 14.33 3.09
N GLN A 58 4.03 14.58 4.13
CA GLN A 58 4.42 15.39 5.27
C GLN A 58 5.50 14.70 6.10
N SER A 59 5.39 13.39 6.35
CA SER A 59 6.38 12.64 7.09
C SER A 59 7.72 12.54 6.35
N ILE A 60 7.73 12.38 5.02
CA ILE A 60 8.96 12.47 4.21
C ILE A 60 9.57 13.88 4.31
N ARG A 61 8.74 14.92 4.20
CA ARG A 61 9.21 16.31 4.33
C ARG A 61 9.86 16.55 5.68
N THR A 62 9.31 15.99 6.76
CA THR A 62 9.88 16.10 8.12
C THR A 62 11.03 15.15 8.37
N GLN A 63 11.12 14.01 7.68
CA GLN A 63 12.30 13.14 7.65
C GLN A 63 13.54 13.87 7.10
N GLY A 64 13.34 14.98 6.36
CA GLY A 64 14.39 15.87 5.84
C GLY A 64 14.82 17.03 6.74
N TRP A 65 14.25 17.21 7.93
CA TRP A 65 14.67 18.28 8.85
C TRP A 65 16.09 18.06 9.42
N GLN A 66 16.71 16.91 9.13
CA GLN A 66 18.15 16.66 9.36
C GLN A 66 19.08 17.28 8.32
N LYS A 67 18.62 17.74 7.14
CA LYS A 67 19.49 18.50 6.21
C LYS A 67 19.49 20.00 6.50
N MET A 68 18.53 20.50 7.26
CA MET A 68 18.47 21.89 7.75
C MET A 68 18.97 22.02 9.19
N CYS A 69 20.05 21.31 9.52
CA CYS A 69 21.10 22.00 10.23
C CYS A 69 21.63 23.10 9.30
N LEU A 70 21.46 24.37 9.70
CA LEU A 70 22.57 25.31 9.77
C LEU A 70 23.34 25.65 8.47
N THR A 71 22.75 25.51 7.29
CA THR A 71 23.21 26.22 6.08
C THR A 71 22.83 27.71 6.08
N GLU A 72 22.58 28.32 7.25
CA GLU A 72 22.37 29.76 7.40
C GLU A 72 23.56 30.41 8.12
N PRO A 73 24.43 31.17 7.41
CA PRO A 73 25.48 32.00 8.02
C PRO A 73 24.94 33.35 8.55
N SER A 74 23.66 33.43 8.90
CA SER A 74 22.95 34.70 9.18
C SER A 74 22.38 34.82 10.60
N ARG A 75 23.12 34.34 11.61
CA ARG A 75 23.08 34.95 12.95
C ARG A 75 24.41 35.65 13.23
N ARG A 76 24.61 36.77 12.53
CA ARG A 76 25.33 37.91 13.09
C ARG A 76 24.34 38.62 14.01
N LEU A 77 24.55 38.52 15.31
CA LEU A 77 24.32 39.53 16.36
C LEU A 77 24.88 38.97 17.67
#